data_AF-A0A930W418-F1
#
_entry.id   AF-A0A930W418-F1
#
_cell.length_a   1.000
_cell.length_b   1.000
_cell.length_c   1.000
_cell.angle_alpha   90.00
_cell.angle_beta   90.00
_cell.angle_gamma   90.00
#
_symmetry.space_group_name_H-M   'P 1'
#
loop_
_entity.id
_entity.type
_entity.pdbx_description
1 polymer ?
#
loop_
_entity_poly.entity_id
_entity_poly.type
_entity_poly.pdbx_seq_one_letter_code
_entity_poly.pdbx_strand_id
1 'polypeptide(L)'
;MPTNTSKPELTPEQKAEKELVAMANQTAKKKAKDRKPDEAPKKPGPSTGMKIAIGVFSLFIAISMMLPSLASIFSNSQKQNQNHQNSPEAINQVYQKQAEEKESAIQSNPDNLPAHLDLARTYLGWGMALKSSSQDDSVQKQSLQLINKAIAEYDTYLASNDSDEVRVDRAIAQFYAGDQTGAVEALKAVTDRSPDYANGWLNLGMMYRVTDQVDLAKEALQKAIEKDSDNSAGVRDNAQKVLDALNGNTSTSSNNTK
;
A
#
# COMPACT_ATOMS: atom_id res chain seq x y z
N MET A 1 -33.22 73.22 -3.30
CA MET A 1 -34.03 71.99 -3.29
C MET A 1 -33.14 70.88 -2.70
N PRO A 2 -33.48 70.29 -1.54
CA PRO A 2 -32.65 69.28 -0.90
C PRO A 2 -32.92 67.90 -1.52
N THR A 3 -31.89 67.17 -1.92
CA THR A 3 -32.02 65.77 -2.32
C THR A 3 -31.87 64.88 -1.09
N ASN A 4 -32.99 64.26 -0.72
CA ASN A 4 -33.14 63.29 0.35
C ASN A 4 -32.37 62.00 0.00
N THR A 5 -31.33 61.66 0.77
CA THR A 5 -30.62 60.38 0.68
C THR A 5 -31.21 59.41 1.70
N SER A 6 -32.25 58.68 1.28
CA SER A 6 -32.77 57.53 2.02
C SER A 6 -31.74 56.40 2.04
N LYS A 7 -31.33 55.99 3.24
CA LYS A 7 -30.41 54.88 3.51
C LYS A 7 -31.05 53.56 3.05
N PRO A 8 -30.31 52.65 2.38
CA PRO A 8 -30.87 51.39 1.92
C PRO A 8 -31.26 50.49 3.11
N GLU A 9 -32.45 49.93 3.03
CA GLU A 9 -33.01 48.99 4.01
C GLU A 9 -32.36 47.60 3.79
N LEU A 10 -31.89 46.97 4.88
CA LEU A 10 -31.17 45.70 4.81
C LEU A 10 -32.13 44.56 4.48
N THR A 11 -31.67 43.60 3.67
CA THR A 11 -32.46 42.39 3.37
C THR A 11 -32.63 41.53 4.62
N PRO A 12 -33.66 40.65 4.69
CA PRO A 12 -33.86 39.74 5.82
C PRO A 12 -32.63 38.88 6.13
N GLU A 13 -31.90 38.47 5.09
CA GLU A 13 -30.67 37.67 5.20
C GLU A 13 -29.52 38.48 5.82
N GLN A 14 -29.33 39.73 5.40
CA GLN A 14 -28.34 40.64 5.99
C GLN A 14 -28.65 41.00 7.45
N LYS A 15 -29.94 40.98 7.82
CA LYS A 15 -30.37 41.17 9.21
C LYS A 15 -30.06 39.93 10.06
N ALA A 16 -30.30 38.73 9.52
CA ALA A 16 -29.97 37.46 10.18
C ALA A 16 -28.45 37.26 10.37
N GLU A 17 -27.64 37.60 9.37
CA GLU A 17 -26.17 37.56 9.49
C GLU A 17 -25.66 38.51 10.57
N LYS A 18 -26.22 39.73 10.66
CA LYS A 18 -25.85 40.68 11.72
C LYS A 18 -26.23 40.18 13.11
N GLU A 19 -27.38 39.51 13.26
CA GLU A 19 -27.78 38.91 14.53
C GLU A 19 -26.89 37.72 14.91
N LEU A 20 -26.51 36.86 13.96
CA LEU A 20 -25.57 35.75 14.17
C LEU A 20 -24.19 36.25 14.61
N VAL A 21 -23.68 37.31 13.96
CA VAL A 21 -22.40 37.93 14.34
C VAL A 21 -22.48 38.59 15.72
N ALA A 22 -23.60 39.21 16.06
CA ALA A 22 -23.83 39.79 17.39
C ALA A 22 -23.87 38.70 18.48
N MET A 23 -24.54 37.58 18.22
CA MET A 23 -24.59 36.41 19.12
C MET A 23 -23.22 35.75 19.30
N ALA A 24 -22.44 35.60 18.23
CA ALA A 24 -21.08 35.07 18.29
C ALA A 24 -20.17 35.96 19.15
N ASN A 25 -20.26 37.28 18.99
CA ASN A 25 -19.48 38.24 19.76
C ASN A 25 -19.90 38.32 21.24
N GLN A 26 -21.18 38.13 21.57
CA GLN A 26 -21.62 38.02 22.96
C GLN A 26 -21.14 36.73 23.62
N THR A 27 -21.12 35.63 22.88
CA THR A 27 -20.62 34.33 23.36
C THR A 27 -19.12 34.37 23.62
N ALA A 28 -18.36 35.05 22.76
CA ALA A 28 -16.92 35.29 22.95
C ALA A 28 -16.63 36.19 24.18
N LYS A 29 -17.44 37.23 24.41
CA LYS A 29 -17.31 38.11 25.59
C LYS A 29 -17.67 37.42 26.90
N LYS A 30 -18.67 36.51 26.91
CA LYS A 30 -18.97 35.69 28.10
C LYS A 30 -17.80 34.75 28.43
N LYS A 31 -17.23 34.07 27.43
CA LYS A 31 -16.07 33.17 27.61
C LYS A 31 -14.79 33.87 28.11
N ALA A 32 -14.67 35.18 27.89
CA ALA A 32 -13.53 35.97 28.35
C ALA A 32 -13.65 36.46 29.81
N LYS A 33 -14.87 36.52 30.37
CA LYS A 33 -15.10 37.05 31.73
C LYS A 33 -14.86 36.02 32.84
N ASP A 34 -14.85 34.72 32.50
CA ASP A 34 -14.71 33.62 33.48
C ASP A 34 -13.26 33.13 33.68
N ARG A 35 -12.26 33.77 33.07
CA ARG A 35 -10.85 33.39 33.25
C ARG A 35 -10.18 34.27 34.32
N LYS A 36 -9.91 33.69 35.50
CA LYS A 36 -8.98 34.27 36.48
C LYS A 36 -7.56 34.35 35.88
N PRO A 37 -6.79 35.42 36.15
CA PRO A 37 -5.41 35.53 35.70
C PRO A 37 -4.53 34.81 36.72
N ASP A 38 -3.97 33.67 36.35
CA ASP A 38 -2.63 33.20 36.77
C ASP A 38 -2.42 31.78 36.23
N GLU A 39 -1.87 31.70 35.02
CA GLU A 39 -0.93 30.66 34.57
C GLU A 39 -0.63 30.90 33.07
N ALA A 40 0.65 31.01 32.74
CA ALA A 40 1.10 31.19 31.37
C ALA A 40 0.63 30.01 30.49
N PRO A 41 0.12 30.24 29.26
CA PRO A 41 -0.39 29.17 28.44
C PRO A 41 0.77 28.27 27.98
N LYS A 42 0.83 27.04 28.50
CA LYS A 42 1.58 25.97 27.84
C LYS A 42 1.00 25.81 26.44
N LYS A 43 1.84 26.00 25.42
CA LYS A 43 1.47 25.81 24.01
C LYS A 43 0.81 24.43 23.87
N PRO A 44 -0.41 24.32 23.32
CA PRO A 44 -1.00 23.02 23.03
C PRO A 44 -0.09 22.30 22.02
N GLY A 45 0.38 21.11 22.39
CA GLY A 45 1.12 20.25 21.47
C GLY A 45 0.26 19.89 20.26
N PRO A 46 0.86 19.58 19.10
CA PRO A 46 0.10 19.26 17.89
C PRO A 46 -0.83 18.06 18.14
N SER A 47 -2.09 18.20 17.74
CA SER A 47 -3.06 17.09 17.74
C SER A 47 -2.60 15.99 16.79
N THR A 48 -3.08 14.77 17.01
CA THR A 48 -2.67 13.58 16.22
C THR A 48 -2.83 13.80 14.72
N GLY A 49 -3.87 14.48 14.26
CA GLY A 49 -4.06 14.83 12.84
C GLY A 49 -3.00 15.81 12.29
N MET A 50 -2.53 16.76 13.10
CA MET A 50 -1.47 17.69 12.71
C MET A 50 -0.09 16.99 12.67
N LYS A 51 0.13 15.96 13.50
CA LYS A 51 1.34 15.12 13.43
C LYS A 51 1.39 14.30 12.15
N ILE A 52 0.25 13.78 11.70
CA ILE A 52 0.14 13.05 10.43
C ILE A 52 0.46 13.99 9.25
N ALA A 53 -0.11 15.22 9.24
CA ALA A 53 0.18 16.22 8.21
C ALA A 53 1.66 16.65 8.16
N ILE A 54 2.32 16.82 9.33
CA ILE A 54 3.75 17.15 9.42
C ILE A 54 4.63 15.97 8.98
N GLY A 55 4.22 14.72 9.26
CA GLY A 55 4.90 13.51 8.80
C GLY A 55 4.86 13.37 7.27
N VAL A 56 3.70 13.62 6.66
CA VAL A 56 3.52 13.62 5.19
C VAL A 56 4.34 14.74 4.55
N PHE A 57 4.33 15.96 5.10
CA PHE A 57 5.10 17.09 4.58
C PHE A 57 6.63 16.89 4.65
N SER A 58 7.11 16.18 5.69
CA SER A 58 8.54 15.85 5.84
C SER A 58 8.99 14.72 4.91
N LEU A 59 8.06 13.82 4.52
CA LEU A 59 8.31 12.77 3.53
C LEU A 59 8.48 13.35 2.11
N PHE A 60 7.71 14.37 1.74
CA PHE A 60 7.84 15.07 0.45
C PHE A 60 9.21 15.74 0.26
N ILE A 61 9.79 16.34 1.31
CA ILE A 61 11.11 16.98 1.22
C ILE A 61 12.23 15.93 1.03
N ALA A 62 12.10 14.74 1.62
CA ALA A 62 13.08 13.66 1.45
C ALA A 62 13.00 13.01 0.06
N ILE A 63 11.80 12.87 -0.51
CA ILE A 63 11.62 12.33 -1.88
C ILE A 63 12.17 13.32 -2.92
N SER A 64 12.05 14.63 -2.68
CA SER A 64 12.54 15.66 -3.60
C SER A 64 14.07 15.85 -3.63
N MET A 65 14.81 15.25 -2.68
CA MET A 65 16.27 15.35 -2.59
C MET A 65 17.02 14.11 -3.12
N MET A 66 16.31 13.08 -3.57
CA MET A 66 16.92 11.79 -3.93
C MET A 66 17.13 11.56 -5.44
N LEU A 67 17.21 12.62 -6.24
CA LEU A 67 17.68 12.52 -7.63
C LEU A 67 18.86 13.47 -7.89
N PRO A 68 20.11 13.01 -7.69
CA PRO A 68 21.25 13.54 -8.42
C PRO A 68 21.08 13.20 -9.91
N SER A 69 21.11 14.25 -10.74
CA SER A 69 20.99 14.26 -12.19
C SER A 69 21.89 13.26 -12.93
N LEU A 70 21.34 12.43 -13.81
CA LEU A 70 22.13 11.66 -14.80
C LEU A 70 21.45 11.59 -16.19
N ALA A 71 20.79 12.67 -16.61
CA ALA A 71 20.14 12.75 -17.92
C ALA A 71 21.10 13.03 -19.11
N SER A 72 22.43 12.97 -18.98
CA SER A 72 23.33 13.50 -20.03
C SER A 72 24.42 12.58 -20.56
N ILE A 73 24.53 11.31 -20.18
CA ILE A 73 25.60 10.45 -20.70
C ILE A 73 25.09 9.04 -20.98
N PHE A 74 24.66 8.76 -22.20
CA PHE A 74 25.32 7.79 -23.09
C PHE A 74 24.49 7.53 -24.35
N SER A 75 25.03 8.02 -25.46
CA SER A 75 24.66 7.65 -26.81
C SER A 75 25.28 6.30 -27.18
N ASN A 76 24.58 5.57 -28.07
CA ASN A 76 25.11 4.60 -29.03
C ASN A 76 25.31 3.14 -28.56
N SER A 77 24.35 2.25 -28.88
CA SER A 77 24.56 1.06 -29.75
C SER A 77 23.35 0.11 -29.77
N GLN A 78 22.85 -0.15 -30.98
CA GLN A 78 21.68 -0.96 -31.35
C GLN A 78 21.81 -2.49 -31.12
N LYS A 79 22.30 -2.95 -29.96
CA LYS A 79 22.28 -4.39 -29.58
C LYS A 79 21.83 -4.66 -28.15
N GLN A 80 20.92 -3.83 -27.62
CA GLN A 80 20.64 -3.78 -26.18
C GLN A 80 19.16 -3.60 -25.85
N ASN A 81 18.25 -4.25 -26.60
CA ASN A 81 16.80 -4.06 -26.47
C ASN A 81 16.11 -4.93 -25.40
N GLN A 82 16.83 -5.76 -24.63
CA GLN A 82 16.26 -6.43 -23.44
C GLN A 82 16.87 -5.97 -22.12
N ASN A 83 18.10 -5.47 -22.10
CA ASN A 83 18.75 -5.03 -20.85
C ASN A 83 18.33 -3.62 -20.40
N HIS A 84 17.81 -2.76 -21.28
CA HIS A 84 17.36 -1.41 -20.88
C HIS A 84 15.96 -1.38 -20.25
N GLN A 85 15.09 -2.35 -20.54
CA GLN A 85 13.74 -2.39 -19.96
C GLN A 85 13.74 -2.83 -18.50
N ASN A 86 14.78 -3.56 -18.07
CA ASN A 86 14.91 -4.10 -16.72
C ASN A 86 15.94 -3.34 -15.87
N SER A 87 16.40 -2.16 -16.30
CA SER A 87 17.32 -1.38 -15.47
C SER A 87 16.59 -0.85 -14.22
N PRO A 88 17.27 -0.74 -13.06
CA PRO A 88 16.66 -0.16 -11.86
C PRO A 88 16.04 1.22 -12.11
N GLU A 89 16.65 2.05 -12.97
CA GLU A 89 16.17 3.38 -13.33
C GLU A 89 14.86 3.32 -14.11
N ALA A 90 14.77 2.44 -15.12
CA ALA A 90 13.55 2.25 -15.90
C ALA A 90 12.41 1.72 -15.03
N ILE A 91 12.70 0.76 -14.14
CA ILE A 91 11.76 0.22 -13.16
C ILE A 91 11.25 1.34 -12.24
N ASN A 92 12.17 2.13 -11.67
CA ASN A 92 11.84 3.25 -10.80
C ASN A 92 10.90 4.24 -11.49
N GLN A 93 11.19 4.64 -12.74
CA GLN A 93 10.37 5.59 -13.46
C GLN A 93 8.92 5.11 -13.67
N VAL A 94 8.74 3.83 -14.01
CA VAL A 94 7.41 3.25 -14.27
C VAL A 94 6.60 3.17 -12.98
N TYR A 95 7.16 2.57 -11.93
CA TYR A 95 6.43 2.35 -10.69
C TYR A 95 6.24 3.63 -9.88
N GLN A 96 7.18 4.59 -9.93
CA GLN A 96 7.03 5.87 -9.27
C GLN A 96 5.79 6.60 -9.78
N LYS A 97 5.59 6.68 -11.11
CA LYS A 97 4.41 7.32 -11.69
C LYS A 97 3.11 6.65 -11.23
N GLN A 98 3.09 5.32 -11.13
CA GLN A 98 1.93 4.58 -10.65
C GLN A 98 1.64 4.85 -9.17
N ALA A 99 2.69 4.92 -8.34
CA ALA A 99 2.59 5.20 -6.92
C ALA A 99 2.09 6.63 -6.65
N GLU A 100 2.64 7.63 -7.35
CA GLU A 100 2.27 9.05 -7.19
C GLU A 100 0.76 9.29 -7.39
N GLU A 101 0.15 8.61 -8.36
CA GLU A 101 -1.30 8.70 -8.61
C GLU A 101 -2.11 8.22 -7.39
N LYS A 102 -1.71 7.09 -6.78
CA LYS A 102 -2.40 6.49 -5.64
C LYS A 102 -2.11 7.26 -4.35
N GLU A 103 -0.88 7.74 -4.17
CA GLU A 103 -0.49 8.62 -3.07
C GLU A 103 -1.32 9.93 -3.08
N SER A 104 -1.52 10.54 -4.26
CA SER A 104 -2.37 11.73 -4.39
C SER A 104 -3.84 11.45 -4.05
N ALA A 105 -4.34 10.28 -4.41
CA ALA A 105 -5.70 9.85 -4.04
C ALA A 105 -5.84 9.68 -2.52
N ILE A 106 -4.85 9.08 -1.84
CA ILE A 106 -4.81 8.93 -0.38
C ILE A 106 -4.64 10.28 0.30
N GLN A 107 -3.83 11.19 -0.26
CA GLN A 107 -3.67 12.54 0.28
C GLN A 107 -4.99 13.31 0.26
N SER A 108 -5.79 13.13 -0.78
CA SER A 108 -7.10 13.77 -0.93
C SER A 108 -8.17 13.12 -0.04
N ASN A 109 -8.08 11.80 0.15
CA ASN A 109 -8.96 11.02 1.02
C ASN A 109 -8.17 9.92 1.75
N PRO A 110 -7.73 10.16 3.00
CA PRO A 110 -6.92 9.20 3.76
C PRO A 110 -7.63 7.88 4.09
N ASP A 111 -8.95 7.81 3.94
CA ASP A 111 -9.73 6.59 4.20
C ASP A 111 -10.04 5.82 2.91
N ASN A 112 -9.39 6.18 1.78
CA ASN A 112 -9.59 5.51 0.49
C ASN A 112 -8.93 4.13 0.47
N LEU A 113 -9.59 3.14 1.09
CA LEU A 113 -9.10 1.76 1.20
C LEU A 113 -8.71 1.14 -0.16
N PRO A 114 -9.49 1.29 -1.25
CA PRO A 114 -9.04 0.82 -2.57
C PRO A 114 -7.69 1.41 -3.00
N ALA A 115 -7.45 2.70 -2.78
CA ALA A 115 -6.17 3.32 -3.12
C ALA A 115 -5.02 2.80 -2.25
N HIS A 116 -5.26 2.53 -0.96
CA HIS A 116 -4.28 1.86 -0.10
C HIS A 116 -3.92 0.45 -0.62
N LEU A 117 -4.92 -0.35 -1.00
CA LEU A 117 -4.68 -1.69 -1.55
C LEU A 117 -3.89 -1.63 -2.87
N ASP A 118 -4.27 -0.73 -3.77
CA ASP A 118 -3.57 -0.54 -5.04
C ASP A 118 -2.14 -0.04 -4.84
N LEU A 119 -1.92 0.85 -3.87
CA LEU A 119 -0.59 1.35 -3.54
C LEU A 119 0.27 0.24 -2.91
N ALA A 120 -0.29 -0.59 -2.05
CA ALA A 120 0.39 -1.75 -1.47
C ALA A 120 0.90 -2.70 -2.57
N ARG A 121 0.03 -3.04 -3.52
CA ARG A 121 0.35 -3.90 -4.68
C ARG A 121 1.40 -3.26 -5.58
N THR A 122 1.28 -1.95 -5.82
CA THR A 122 2.25 -1.16 -6.59
C THR A 122 3.64 -1.22 -5.94
N TYR A 123 3.72 -0.95 -4.65
CA TYR A 123 4.98 -0.98 -3.90
C TYR A 123 5.58 -2.38 -3.82
N LEU A 124 4.77 -3.42 -3.65
CA LEU A 124 5.25 -4.80 -3.65
C LEU A 124 5.83 -5.16 -5.02
N GLY A 125 5.11 -4.87 -6.10
CA GLY A 125 5.57 -5.08 -7.47
C GLY A 125 6.88 -4.33 -7.76
N TRP A 126 6.96 -3.06 -7.35
CA TRP A 126 8.16 -2.23 -7.49
C TRP A 126 9.35 -2.84 -6.74
N GLY A 127 9.16 -3.16 -5.46
CA GLY A 127 10.20 -3.74 -4.63
C GLY A 127 10.70 -5.07 -5.20
N MET A 128 9.81 -5.96 -5.65
CA MET A 128 10.20 -7.24 -6.26
C MET A 128 10.92 -7.05 -7.60
N ALA A 129 10.47 -6.12 -8.44
CA ALA A 129 11.12 -5.82 -9.72
C ALA A 129 12.56 -5.33 -9.51
N LEU A 130 12.79 -4.42 -8.55
CA LEU A 130 14.14 -3.98 -8.18
C LEU A 130 14.99 -5.11 -7.60
N LYS A 131 14.41 -5.93 -6.72
CA LYS A 131 15.10 -7.09 -6.13
C LYS A 131 15.61 -8.05 -7.20
N SER A 132 14.82 -8.23 -8.26
CA SER A 132 15.15 -9.12 -9.37
C SER A 132 16.08 -8.49 -10.41
N SER A 133 16.19 -7.16 -10.47
CA SER A 133 16.95 -6.48 -11.54
C SER A 133 18.43 -6.32 -11.22
N SER A 134 18.81 -6.21 -9.95
CA SER A 134 20.19 -6.00 -9.54
C SER A 134 20.46 -6.54 -8.13
N GLN A 135 21.67 -7.04 -7.91
CA GLN A 135 22.17 -7.44 -6.58
C GLN A 135 22.94 -6.31 -5.87
N ASP A 136 22.96 -5.11 -6.45
CA ASP A 136 23.58 -3.94 -5.82
C ASP A 136 22.91 -3.62 -4.47
N ASP A 137 23.72 -3.44 -3.42
CA ASP A 137 23.25 -3.19 -2.05
C ASP A 137 22.28 -2.00 -1.97
N SER A 138 22.51 -0.94 -2.76
CA SER A 138 21.64 0.22 -2.79
C SER A 138 20.27 -0.11 -3.37
N VAL A 139 20.22 -0.92 -4.44
CA VAL A 139 18.99 -1.39 -5.08
C VAL A 139 18.25 -2.36 -4.16
N GLN A 140 18.98 -3.28 -3.50
CA GLN A 140 18.41 -4.21 -2.53
C GLN A 140 17.81 -3.47 -1.32
N LYS A 141 18.47 -2.42 -0.83
CA LYS A 141 17.95 -1.57 0.23
C LYS A 141 16.70 -0.82 -0.21
N GLN A 142 16.69 -0.25 -1.42
CA GLN A 142 15.52 0.43 -1.98
C GLN A 142 14.34 -0.54 -2.13
N SER A 143 14.59 -1.74 -2.65
CA SER A 143 13.60 -2.82 -2.74
C SER A 143 12.97 -3.13 -1.37
N LEU A 144 13.79 -3.34 -0.34
CA LEU A 144 13.32 -3.64 1.01
C LEU A 144 12.47 -2.49 1.60
N GLN A 145 12.85 -1.23 1.34
CA GLN A 145 12.06 -0.08 1.76
C GLN A 145 10.67 -0.08 1.12
N LEU A 146 10.58 -0.37 -0.18
CA LEU A 146 9.31 -0.45 -0.91
C LEU A 146 8.44 -1.61 -0.42
N ILE A 147 9.02 -2.78 -0.19
CA ILE A 147 8.27 -3.93 0.34
C ILE A 147 7.72 -3.62 1.73
N ASN A 148 8.48 -2.95 2.59
CA ASN A 148 7.99 -2.52 3.91
C ASN A 148 6.86 -1.48 3.81
N LYS A 149 6.92 -0.57 2.83
CA LYS A 149 5.77 0.32 2.54
C LYS A 149 4.55 -0.49 2.12
N ALA A 150 4.70 -1.49 1.26
CA ALA A 150 3.60 -2.36 0.86
C ALA A 150 2.92 -3.03 2.07
N ILE A 151 3.71 -3.57 3.02
CA ILE A 151 3.18 -4.16 4.26
C ILE A 151 2.36 -3.15 5.06
N ALA A 152 2.83 -1.91 5.20
CA ALA A 152 2.12 -0.86 5.93
C ALA A 152 0.78 -0.47 5.26
N GLU A 153 0.75 -0.43 3.92
CA GLU A 153 -0.47 -0.15 3.17
C GLU A 153 -1.48 -1.32 3.26
N TYR A 154 -1.00 -2.57 3.21
CA TYR A 154 -1.84 -3.74 3.49
C TYR A 154 -2.39 -3.73 4.92
N ASP A 155 -1.59 -3.34 5.91
CA ASP A 155 -2.02 -3.20 7.30
C ASP A 155 -3.11 -2.14 7.45
N THR A 156 -2.96 -1.01 6.75
CA THR A 156 -3.97 0.05 6.73
C THR A 156 -5.29 -0.44 6.13
N TYR A 157 -5.23 -1.18 5.01
CA TYR A 157 -6.41 -1.80 4.42
C TYR A 157 -7.10 -2.80 5.37
N LEU A 158 -6.31 -3.69 5.97
CA LEU A 158 -6.79 -4.77 6.84
C LEU A 158 -7.32 -4.30 8.19
N ALA A 159 -6.99 -3.07 8.60
CA ALA A 159 -7.53 -2.47 9.82
C ALA A 159 -9.05 -2.21 9.73
N SER A 160 -9.56 -1.99 8.52
CA SER A 160 -10.97 -1.63 8.26
C SER A 160 -11.69 -2.62 7.35
N ASN A 161 -10.97 -3.54 6.70
CA ASN A 161 -11.55 -4.57 5.86
C ASN A 161 -10.97 -5.95 6.14
N ASP A 162 -11.83 -6.95 6.20
CA ASP A 162 -11.43 -8.33 6.44
C ASP A 162 -11.33 -9.10 5.13
N SER A 163 -10.11 -9.46 4.73
CA SER A 163 -9.85 -10.16 3.47
C SER A 163 -8.68 -11.13 3.58
N ASP A 164 -8.93 -12.41 3.36
CA ASP A 164 -7.88 -13.43 3.35
C ASP A 164 -6.94 -13.31 2.16
N GLU A 165 -7.45 -12.85 1.02
CA GLU A 165 -6.63 -12.50 -0.15
C GLU A 165 -5.57 -11.47 0.22
N VAL A 166 -5.96 -10.40 0.92
CA VAL A 166 -5.02 -9.35 1.32
C VAL A 166 -4.07 -9.82 2.42
N ARG A 167 -4.52 -10.72 3.31
CA ARG A 167 -3.61 -11.36 4.29
C ARG A 167 -2.56 -12.22 3.60
N VAL A 168 -2.91 -12.93 2.53
CA VAL A 168 -1.96 -13.67 1.69
C VAL A 168 -0.97 -12.72 1.01
N ASP A 169 -1.45 -11.67 0.34
CA ASP A 169 -0.60 -10.67 -0.31
C ASP A 169 0.41 -10.03 0.67
N ARG A 170 -0.05 -9.72 1.88
CA ARG A 170 0.78 -9.21 2.96
C ARG A 170 1.82 -10.22 3.43
N ALA A 171 1.47 -11.49 3.59
CA ALA A 171 2.40 -12.54 3.98
C ALA A 171 3.49 -12.75 2.92
N ILE A 172 3.13 -12.66 1.63
CA ILE A 172 4.10 -12.67 0.53
C ILE A 172 5.07 -11.48 0.66
N ALA A 173 4.57 -10.28 0.94
CA ALA A 173 5.42 -9.11 1.19
C ALA A 173 6.36 -9.32 2.39
N GLN A 174 5.87 -9.87 3.50
CA GLN A 174 6.70 -10.22 4.67
C GLN A 174 7.83 -11.18 4.31
N PHE A 175 7.55 -12.21 3.52
CA PHE A 175 8.56 -13.16 3.05
C PHE A 175 9.68 -12.44 2.27
N TYR A 176 9.32 -11.56 1.32
CA TYR A 176 10.30 -10.83 0.53
C TYR A 176 11.06 -9.75 1.30
N ALA A 177 10.48 -9.26 2.41
CA ALA A 177 11.15 -8.41 3.39
C ALA A 177 12.17 -9.17 4.27
N GLY A 178 12.19 -10.51 4.19
CA GLY A 178 13.11 -11.38 4.92
C GLY A 178 12.49 -12.06 6.14
N ASP A 179 11.24 -11.74 6.50
CA ASP A 179 10.52 -12.39 7.59
C ASP A 179 9.83 -13.68 7.08
N GLN A 180 10.64 -14.68 6.76
CA GLN A 180 10.16 -15.94 6.20
C GLN A 180 9.32 -16.74 7.21
N THR A 181 9.74 -16.75 8.48
CA THR A 181 9.01 -17.45 9.56
C THR A 181 7.66 -16.78 9.81
N GLY A 182 7.61 -15.46 9.95
CA GLY A 182 6.36 -14.73 10.14
C GLY A 182 5.41 -14.86 8.95
N ALA A 183 5.93 -14.91 7.72
CA ALA A 183 5.12 -15.17 6.53
C ALA A 183 4.45 -16.56 6.54
N VAL A 184 5.19 -17.61 6.94
CA VAL A 184 4.63 -18.96 7.09
C VAL A 184 3.56 -18.99 8.18
N GLU A 185 3.80 -18.35 9.32
CA GLU A 185 2.81 -18.26 10.40
C GLU A 185 1.55 -17.50 9.96
N ALA A 186 1.70 -16.39 9.24
CA ALA A 186 0.58 -15.63 8.70
C ALA A 186 -0.25 -16.47 7.72
N LEU A 187 0.38 -17.23 6.83
CA LEU A 187 -0.32 -18.11 5.89
C LEU A 187 -1.02 -19.28 6.60
N LYS A 188 -0.41 -19.86 7.65
CA LYS A 188 -1.10 -20.85 8.49
C LYS A 188 -2.36 -20.27 9.11
N ALA A 189 -2.29 -19.05 9.65
CA ALA A 189 -3.46 -18.37 10.21
C ALA A 189 -4.56 -18.14 9.17
N VAL A 190 -4.20 -17.83 7.91
CA VAL A 190 -5.18 -17.75 6.81
C VAL A 190 -5.84 -19.11 6.56
N THR A 191 -5.05 -20.19 6.49
CA THR A 191 -5.59 -21.54 6.24
C THR A 191 -6.43 -22.09 7.39
N ASP A 192 -6.12 -21.69 8.63
CA ASP A 192 -6.90 -22.09 9.81
C ASP A 192 -8.23 -21.33 9.87
N ARG A 193 -8.21 -20.05 9.53
CA ARG A 193 -9.40 -19.19 9.48
C ARG A 193 -10.34 -19.57 8.34
N SER A 194 -9.77 -19.80 7.16
CA SER A 194 -10.50 -20.01 5.91
C SER A 194 -10.01 -21.30 5.27
N PRO A 195 -10.41 -22.47 5.81
CA PRO A 195 -9.90 -23.76 5.37
C PRO A 195 -10.28 -24.10 3.93
N ASP A 196 -11.30 -23.47 3.36
CA ASP A 196 -11.71 -23.65 1.97
C ASP A 196 -11.08 -22.64 1.00
N TYR A 197 -10.26 -21.71 1.51
CA TYR A 197 -9.56 -20.76 0.66
C TYR A 197 -8.32 -21.40 0.03
N ALA A 198 -8.50 -21.98 -1.17
CA ALA A 198 -7.47 -22.72 -1.88
C ALA A 198 -6.16 -21.91 -2.10
N ASN A 199 -6.26 -20.61 -2.36
CA ASN A 199 -5.09 -19.74 -2.54
C ASN A 199 -4.23 -19.61 -1.28
N GLY A 200 -4.84 -19.67 -0.09
CA GLY A 200 -4.09 -19.70 1.18
C GLY A 200 -3.22 -20.95 1.28
N TRP A 201 -3.78 -22.12 0.95
CA TRP A 201 -3.04 -23.39 0.92
C TRP A 201 -1.95 -23.41 -0.14
N LEU A 202 -2.21 -22.89 -1.35
CA LEU A 202 -1.22 -22.80 -2.43
C LEU A 202 -0.01 -21.97 -1.99
N ASN A 203 -0.26 -20.78 -1.43
CA ASN A 203 0.82 -19.90 -0.98
C ASN A 203 1.57 -20.50 0.21
N LEU A 204 0.88 -21.16 1.16
CA LEU A 204 1.54 -21.87 2.25
C LEU A 204 2.48 -22.97 1.73
N GLY A 205 2.02 -23.78 0.76
CA GLY A 205 2.84 -24.82 0.14
C GLY A 205 4.05 -24.25 -0.61
N MET A 206 3.87 -23.12 -1.29
CA MET A 206 4.98 -22.40 -1.95
C MET A 206 6.00 -21.88 -0.93
N MET A 207 5.56 -21.35 0.22
CA MET A 207 6.46 -20.87 1.27
C MET A 207 7.22 -22.02 1.96
N TYR A 208 6.56 -23.15 2.21
CA TYR A 208 7.25 -24.34 2.70
C TYR A 208 8.29 -24.84 1.71
N ARG A 209 8.00 -24.83 0.41
CA ARG A 209 8.95 -25.24 -0.63
C ARG A 209 10.23 -24.38 -0.63
N VAL A 210 10.09 -23.06 -0.58
CA VAL A 210 11.25 -22.15 -0.62
C VAL A 210 12.03 -22.11 0.68
N THR A 211 11.45 -22.60 1.78
CA THR A 211 12.11 -22.78 3.08
C THR A 211 12.55 -24.23 3.32
N ASP A 212 12.62 -25.04 2.27
CA ASP A 212 13.09 -26.44 2.26
C ASP A 212 12.29 -27.41 3.14
N GLN A 213 11.05 -27.06 3.47
CA GLN A 213 10.10 -27.91 4.21
C GLN A 213 9.25 -28.72 3.22
N VAL A 214 9.92 -29.60 2.45
CA VAL A 214 9.33 -30.26 1.28
C VAL A 214 8.07 -31.08 1.59
N ASP A 215 8.06 -31.84 2.69
CA ASP A 215 6.90 -32.68 3.04
C ASP A 215 5.66 -31.82 3.36
N LEU A 216 5.85 -30.76 4.14
CA LEU A 216 4.79 -29.78 4.45
C LEU A 216 4.32 -29.04 3.20
N ALA A 217 5.23 -28.75 2.26
CA ALA A 217 4.88 -28.16 0.98
C ALA A 217 3.92 -29.07 0.21
N LYS A 218 4.22 -30.38 0.12
CA LYS A 218 3.37 -31.35 -0.58
C LYS A 218 1.99 -31.45 0.06
N GLU A 219 1.92 -31.51 1.39
CA GLU A 219 0.64 -31.57 2.11
C GLU A 219 -0.23 -30.32 1.85
N ALA A 220 0.36 -29.12 1.93
CA ALA A 220 -0.38 -27.88 1.67
C ALA A 220 -0.83 -27.75 0.21
N LEU A 221 0.01 -28.17 -0.76
CA LEU A 221 -0.36 -28.18 -2.18
C LEU A 221 -1.48 -29.17 -2.47
N GLN A 222 -1.47 -30.34 -1.84
CA GLN A 222 -2.55 -31.32 -1.95
C GLN A 222 -3.87 -30.76 -1.43
N LYS A 223 -3.84 -30.05 -0.30
CA LYS A 223 -5.02 -29.33 0.20
C LYS A 223 -5.49 -28.25 -0.78
N ALA A 224 -4.59 -27.47 -1.38
CA ALA A 224 -4.97 -26.47 -2.38
C ALA A 224 -5.72 -27.08 -3.57
N ILE A 225 -5.28 -28.25 -4.05
CA ILE A 225 -5.95 -29.04 -5.10
C ILE A 225 -7.34 -29.50 -4.66
N GLU A 226 -7.47 -30.01 -3.43
CA GLU A 226 -8.75 -30.45 -2.88
C GLU A 226 -9.75 -29.30 -2.73
N LYS A 227 -9.29 -28.12 -2.32
CA LYS A 227 -10.13 -26.94 -2.12
C LYS A 227 -10.57 -26.25 -3.40
N ASP A 228 -9.86 -26.45 -4.50
CA ASP A 228 -10.23 -25.99 -5.84
C ASP A 228 -10.48 -27.20 -6.77
N SER A 229 -11.25 -28.18 -6.30
CA SER A 229 -11.44 -29.45 -7.03
C SER A 229 -12.00 -29.30 -8.45
N ASP A 230 -12.85 -28.28 -8.67
CA ASP A 230 -13.41 -27.93 -9.98
C ASP A 230 -12.51 -26.99 -10.81
N ASN A 231 -11.40 -26.53 -10.22
CA ASN A 231 -10.44 -25.61 -10.81
C ASN A 231 -11.04 -24.28 -11.26
N SER A 232 -12.16 -23.86 -10.66
CA SER A 232 -12.81 -22.59 -10.95
C SER A 232 -11.90 -21.40 -10.68
N ALA A 233 -10.98 -21.52 -9.72
CA ALA A 233 -10.01 -20.48 -9.37
C ALA A 233 -8.64 -20.64 -10.05
N GLY A 234 -8.40 -21.71 -10.83
CA GLY A 234 -7.10 -22.02 -11.43
C GLY A 234 -5.99 -22.39 -10.42
N VAL A 235 -6.34 -22.54 -9.14
CA VAL A 235 -5.42 -22.84 -8.05
C VAL A 235 -4.97 -24.29 -8.13
N ARG A 236 -5.87 -25.21 -8.48
CA ARG A 236 -5.57 -26.64 -8.61
C ARG A 236 -4.45 -26.89 -9.61
N ASP A 237 -4.53 -26.30 -10.80
CA ASP A 237 -3.52 -26.50 -11.83
C ASP A 237 -2.16 -25.92 -11.42
N ASN A 238 -2.16 -24.76 -10.75
CA ASN A 238 -0.94 -24.16 -10.20
C ASN A 238 -0.31 -25.03 -9.10
N ALA A 239 -1.13 -25.55 -8.18
CA ALA A 239 -0.69 -26.42 -7.10
C ALA A 239 -0.12 -27.74 -7.65
N GLN A 240 -0.79 -28.35 -8.63
CA GLN A 240 -0.34 -29.57 -9.29
C GLN A 240 1.02 -29.38 -9.96
N LYS A 241 1.22 -28.27 -10.69
CA LYS A 241 2.50 -27.95 -11.33
C LYS A 241 3.65 -27.89 -10.32
N VAL A 242 3.42 -27.29 -9.15
CA VAL A 242 4.44 -27.20 -8.09
C VAL A 242 4.69 -28.58 -7.48
N LEU A 243 3.64 -29.36 -7.25
CA LEU A 243 3.72 -30.71 -6.68
C LEU A 243 4.48 -31.67 -7.61
N ASP A 244 4.24 -31.60 -8.92
CA ASP A 244 4.95 -32.39 -9.93
C ASP A 244 6.45 -32.08 -9.94
N ALA A 245 6.80 -30.79 -9.87
CA ALA A 245 8.19 -30.35 -9.75
C ALA A 245 8.86 -30.88 -8.47
N LEU A 246 8.16 -30.89 -7.34
CA LEU A 246 8.64 -31.43 -6.06
C LEU A 246 8.81 -32.96 -6.06
N ASN A 247 8.10 -33.67 -6.92
CA ASN A 247 8.20 -35.13 -7.04
C ASN A 247 9.21 -35.57 -8.10
N GLY A 248 9.86 -34.64 -8.80
CA GLY A 248 10.73 -34.95 -9.94
C GLY A 248 9.97 -35.41 -11.17
N ASN A 249 8.64 -35.28 -11.18
CA ASN A 249 7.77 -35.63 -12.31
C ASN A 249 7.70 -34.46 -13.29
N THR A 250 8.82 -34.09 -13.90
CA THR A 250 8.80 -33.15 -15.04
C THR A 250 8.51 -33.89 -16.34
N SER A 251 7.39 -34.61 -16.42
CA SER A 251 6.92 -35.21 -17.67
C SER A 251 5.94 -34.26 -18.34
N THR A 252 6.45 -33.55 -19.34
CA THR A 252 5.73 -33.11 -20.55
C THR A 252 4.26 -33.52 -20.61
N SER A 253 3.35 -32.59 -20.32
CA SER A 253 2.01 -32.62 -20.91
C SER A 253 2.12 -32.08 -22.36
N SER A 254 2.84 -32.84 -23.19
CA SER A 254 2.70 -32.79 -24.64
C SER A 254 1.79 -33.94 -25.04
N ASN A 255 0.71 -33.58 -25.72
CA ASN A 255 -0.15 -34.42 -26.55
C ASN A 255 -1.18 -35.31 -25.82
N ASN A 256 -2.46 -34.92 -25.88
CA ASN A 256 -3.39 -35.49 -26.87
C ASN A 256 -4.83 -35.01 -26.61
N THR A 257 -5.34 -34.16 -27.49
CA THR A 257 -6.72 -34.32 -27.99
C THR A 257 -6.67 -34.17 -29.51
N LYS A 258 -6.97 -35.29 -30.14
CA LYS A 258 -7.25 -35.47 -31.56
C LYS A 258 -8.52 -34.72 -31.96
#